data_AF-A0AAF0IUT6-F1
#
_entry.id   AF-A0AAF0IUT6-F1
#
_cell.length_a   1.000
_cell.length_b   1.000
_cell.length_c   1.000
_cell.angle_alpha   90.00
_cell.angle_beta   90.00
_cell.angle_gamma   90.00
#
_symmetry.space_group_name_H-M   'P 1'
#
loop_
_entity.id
_entity.type
_entity.pdbx_description
1 polymer ?
#
loop_
_entity_poly.entity_id
_entity_poly.type
_entity_poly.pdbx_seq_one_letter_code
_entity_poly.pdbx_strand_id
1 'polypeptide(L)'
;MSHAWEVRFSNSRQLPYFFNAESRVSMWELPDGLSEEQARQLPGGHLLGEASQAQPAQVRASHLLVKHKDSRRPSSWREVCMPTNMQAQITRTKDEAIAQLRSYQAQLGAQPSVAAFSELASQFSYVPATNPSDCSSARSGGDLGSFGRGQMQRPFEEAAFALPVGQMSDVVETDSGVHLILRTA
;
A
#
# COMPACT_ATOMS: atom_id res chain seq x y z
N MET A 1 -33.41 20.88 -6.10
CA MET A 1 -32.70 21.69 -7.10
C MET A 1 -31.63 20.79 -7.69
N SER A 2 -31.71 20.48 -8.99
CA SER A 2 -30.70 19.68 -9.68
C SER A 2 -29.42 20.50 -9.76
N HIS A 3 -28.39 20.09 -9.02
CA HIS A 3 -27.08 20.73 -9.14
C HIS A 3 -26.49 20.30 -10.50
N ALA A 4 -26.38 21.22 -11.44
CA ALA A 4 -25.80 20.96 -12.77
C ALA A 4 -24.31 20.59 -12.69
N TRP A 5 -23.65 20.94 -11.58
CA TRP A 5 -22.23 20.72 -11.33
C TRP A 5 -21.99 19.59 -10.32
N GLU A 6 -21.00 18.76 -10.61
CA GLU A 6 -20.47 17.74 -9.70
C GLU A 6 -18.94 17.78 -9.71
N VAL A 7 -18.32 17.36 -8.60
CA VAL A 7 -16.87 17.27 -8.48
C VAL A 7 -16.44 15.85 -8.80
N ARG A 8 -15.50 15.71 -9.74
CA ARG A 8 -14.90 14.43 -10.14
C ARG A 8 -13.41 14.44 -9.88
N PHE A 9 -12.81 13.27 -9.67
CA PHE A 9 -11.37 13.14 -9.51
C PHE A 9 -10.70 12.75 -10.84
N SER A 10 -9.63 13.45 -11.21
CA SER A 10 -8.83 13.07 -12.36
C SER A 10 -7.69 12.14 -11.97
N ASN A 11 -7.72 10.88 -12.42
CA ASN A 11 -6.65 9.93 -12.15
C ASN A 11 -5.30 10.33 -12.80
N SER A 12 -5.33 11.07 -13.91
CA SER A 12 -4.11 11.48 -14.61
C SER A 12 -3.41 12.67 -13.98
N ARG A 13 -4.18 13.58 -13.36
CA ARG A 13 -3.64 14.78 -12.70
C ARG A 13 -3.67 14.70 -11.17
N GLN A 14 -4.26 13.63 -10.61
CA GLN A 14 -4.47 13.43 -9.18
C GLN A 14 -5.12 14.65 -8.50
N LEU A 15 -6.02 15.31 -9.21
CA LEU A 15 -6.69 16.55 -8.78
C LEU A 15 -8.19 16.46 -9.07
N PRO A 16 -9.06 16.96 -8.18
CA PRO A 16 -10.47 17.13 -8.45
C PRO A 16 -10.71 18.24 -9.48
N TYR A 17 -11.79 18.09 -10.22
CA TYR A 17 -12.27 19.08 -11.18
C TYR A 17 -13.80 19.13 -11.14
N PHE A 18 -14.36 20.25 -11.56
CA PHE A 18 -15.79 20.46 -11.68
C PHE A 18 -16.27 19.98 -13.04
N PHE A 19 -17.26 19.09 -13.07
CA PHE A 19 -17.92 18.62 -14.27
C PHE A 19 -19.37 19.10 -14.27
N ASN A 20 -19.78 19.73 -15.36
CA ASN A 20 -21.17 20.09 -15.57
C ASN A 20 -21.89 18.98 -16.35
N ALA A 21 -22.89 18.36 -15.75
CA ALA A 21 -23.64 17.26 -16.36
C ALA A 21 -24.56 17.71 -17.51
N GLU A 22 -25.00 18.97 -17.50
CA GLU A 22 -25.89 19.53 -18.53
C GLU A 22 -25.12 19.96 -19.77
N SER A 23 -24.04 20.72 -19.61
CA SER A 23 -23.21 21.22 -20.71
C SER A 23 -22.07 20.28 -21.11
N ARG A 24 -21.80 19.24 -20.31
CA ARG A 24 -20.67 18.30 -20.46
C ARG A 24 -19.31 18.99 -20.48
N VAL A 25 -19.19 20.14 -19.83
CA VAL A 25 -17.96 20.90 -19.70
C VAL A 25 -17.24 20.51 -18.41
N SER A 26 -15.92 20.36 -18.50
CA SER A 26 -15.04 20.15 -17.34
C SER A 26 -14.19 21.39 -17.09
N MET A 27 -14.10 21.83 -15.84
CA MET A 27 -13.26 22.96 -15.40
C MET A 27 -12.48 22.59 -14.16
N TRP A 28 -11.26 23.13 -14.05
CA TRP A 28 -10.39 22.93 -12.88
C TRP A 28 -10.62 23.98 -11.80
N GLU A 29 -11.12 25.14 -12.20
CA GLU A 29 -11.40 26.27 -11.33
C GLU A 29 -12.87 26.24 -10.90
N LEU A 30 -13.13 26.88 -9.76
CA LEU A 30 -14.48 27.06 -9.22
C LEU A 30 -15.36 27.75 -10.28
N PRO A 31 -16.49 27.16 -10.70
CA PRO A 31 -17.33 27.77 -11.73
C PRO A 31 -17.90 29.13 -11.28
N ASP A 32 -18.06 30.06 -12.23
CA ASP A 32 -18.62 31.38 -11.96
C ASP A 32 -20.01 31.28 -11.30
N GLY A 33 -20.13 31.85 -10.10
CA GLY A 33 -21.37 31.85 -9.32
C GLY A 33 -21.53 30.73 -8.29
N LEU A 34 -20.56 29.81 -8.16
CA LEU A 34 -20.48 28.85 -7.05
C LEU A 34 -19.53 29.40 -5.97
N SER A 35 -19.94 29.39 -4.70
CA SER A 35 -19.02 29.64 -3.58
C SER A 35 -18.24 28.37 -3.19
N GLU A 36 -17.11 28.50 -2.50
CA GLU A 36 -16.34 27.35 -2.00
C GLU A 36 -17.17 26.45 -1.09
N GLU A 37 -18.06 27.03 -0.27
CA GLU A 37 -18.95 26.28 0.62
C GLU A 37 -19.97 25.47 -0.17
N GLN A 38 -20.54 26.06 -1.23
CA GLN A 38 -21.48 25.37 -2.11
C GLN A 38 -20.78 24.27 -2.91
N ALA A 39 -19.54 24.52 -3.36
CA ALA A 39 -18.71 23.53 -4.05
C ALA A 39 -18.42 22.29 -3.20
N ARG A 40 -18.20 22.46 -1.88
CA ARG A 40 -18.04 21.35 -0.93
C ARG A 40 -19.32 20.55 -0.73
N GLN A 41 -20.49 21.16 -0.94
CA GLN A 41 -21.80 20.50 -0.84
C GLN A 41 -22.22 19.80 -2.14
N LEU A 42 -21.52 20.02 -3.25
CA LEU A 42 -21.79 19.32 -4.50
C LEU A 42 -21.50 17.81 -4.37
N PRO A 43 -22.13 16.97 -5.20
CA PRO A 43 -21.74 15.57 -5.32
C PRO A 43 -20.24 15.47 -5.62
N GLY A 44 -19.49 14.75 -4.77
CA GLY A 44 -18.02 14.66 -4.87
C GLY A 44 -17.24 15.81 -4.21
N GLY A 45 -17.91 16.77 -3.56
CA GLY A 45 -17.27 17.94 -2.93
C GLY A 45 -16.27 17.58 -1.82
N HIS A 46 -16.36 16.39 -1.24
CA HIS A 46 -15.35 15.84 -0.31
C HIS A 46 -13.94 15.78 -0.95
N LEU A 47 -13.87 15.56 -2.27
CA LEU A 47 -12.61 15.47 -3.01
C LEU A 47 -11.85 16.81 -3.06
N LEU A 48 -12.53 17.94 -2.91
CA LEU A 48 -11.91 19.29 -2.91
C LEU A 48 -10.99 19.49 -1.70
N GLY A 49 -11.24 18.80 -0.58
CA GLY A 49 -10.38 18.83 0.61
C GLY A 49 -9.21 17.85 0.55
N GLU A 50 -9.36 16.75 -0.18
CA GLU A 50 -8.34 15.69 -0.31
C GLU A 50 -7.23 16.05 -1.31
N ALA A 51 -7.52 16.96 -2.24
CA ALA A 51 -6.59 17.43 -3.28
C ALA A 51 -5.32 18.09 -2.77
N SER A 52 -5.32 18.59 -1.53
CA SER A 52 -4.22 19.42 -1.02
C SER A 52 -3.02 18.62 -0.52
N GLN A 53 -3.08 17.29 -0.44
CA GLN A 53 -1.89 16.51 -0.17
C GLN A 53 -1.24 16.18 -1.51
N ALA A 54 -0.40 17.10 -2.00
CA ALA A 54 0.55 16.81 -3.06
C ALA A 54 1.27 15.51 -2.69
N GLN A 55 0.90 14.42 -3.36
CA GLN A 55 1.48 13.12 -3.06
C GLN A 55 2.98 13.22 -3.38
N PRO A 56 3.84 12.75 -2.47
CA PRO A 56 5.28 12.90 -2.64
C PRO A 56 5.73 12.18 -3.91
N ALA A 57 6.73 12.71 -4.61
CA ALA A 57 7.26 12.07 -5.82
C ALA A 57 7.89 10.69 -5.53
N GLN A 58 8.33 10.48 -4.29
CA GLN A 58 8.89 9.23 -3.78
C GLN A 58 8.43 9.01 -2.34
N VAL A 59 8.23 7.75 -1.97
CA VAL A 59 7.98 7.32 -0.59
C VAL A 59 9.07 6.35 -0.16
N ARG A 60 9.36 6.30 1.14
CA ARG A 60 10.17 5.23 1.72
C ARG A 60 9.25 4.35 2.54
N ALA A 61 9.34 3.04 2.34
CA ALA A 61 8.55 2.10 3.12
C ALA A 61 9.34 0.85 3.47
N SER A 62 8.99 0.28 4.61
CA SER A 62 9.37 -1.07 5.00
C SER A 62 8.20 -2.00 4.76
N HIS A 63 8.46 -3.26 4.41
CA HIS A 63 7.41 -4.26 4.26
C HIS A 63 7.75 -5.61 4.89
N LEU A 64 6.70 -6.37 5.21
CA LEU A 64 6.76 -7.79 5.52
C LEU A 64 6.06 -8.53 4.39
N LEU A 65 6.72 -9.52 3.79
CA LEU A 65 6.15 -10.36 2.73
C LEU A 65 5.99 -11.79 3.22
N VAL A 66 4.76 -12.30 3.19
CA VAL A 66 4.47 -13.72 3.37
C VAL A 66 3.99 -14.29 2.05
N LYS A 67 4.74 -15.24 1.48
CA LYS A 67 4.31 -15.94 0.27
C LYS A 67 3.32 -17.05 0.60
N HIS A 68 2.56 -17.46 -0.42
CA HIS A 68 1.67 -18.62 -0.41
C HIS A 68 1.88 -19.42 -1.70
N LYS A 69 1.21 -20.57 -1.81
CA LYS A 69 1.30 -21.47 -2.96
C LYS A 69 0.97 -20.82 -4.32
N ASP A 70 0.12 -19.79 -4.32
CA ASP A 70 -0.31 -19.09 -5.54
C ASP A 70 0.57 -17.86 -5.86
N SER A 71 1.60 -17.58 -5.05
CA SER A 71 2.56 -16.52 -5.35
C SER A 71 3.37 -16.86 -6.61
N ARG A 72 3.66 -15.87 -7.46
CA ARG A 72 4.35 -16.02 -8.76
C ARG A 72 5.65 -16.82 -8.70
N ARG A 73 6.34 -16.75 -7.56
CA ARG A 73 7.53 -17.56 -7.25
C ARG A 73 7.35 -18.18 -5.86
N PRO A 74 6.69 -19.34 -5.73
CA PRO A 74 6.38 -19.98 -4.46
C PRO A 74 7.60 -20.74 -3.93
N SER A 75 8.76 -20.10 -4.00
CA SER A 75 10.02 -20.57 -3.46
C SER A 75 10.67 -19.43 -2.69
N SER A 76 11.17 -19.75 -1.50
CA SER A 76 11.95 -18.85 -0.67
C SER A 76 13.37 -19.38 -0.60
N TRP A 77 14.36 -18.49 -0.57
CA TRP A 77 15.77 -18.85 -0.35
C TRP A 77 16.00 -19.56 1.00
N ARG A 78 14.97 -19.60 1.87
CA ARG A 78 14.98 -20.19 3.21
C ARG A 78 14.48 -21.64 3.27
N GLU A 79 13.66 -22.05 2.31
CA GLU A 79 13.15 -23.42 2.22
C GLU A 79 14.20 -24.26 1.48
N VAL A 80 15.32 -24.56 2.13
CA VAL A 80 16.38 -25.41 1.55
C VAL A 80 16.33 -26.76 2.25
N CYS A 81 15.82 -27.79 1.58
CA CYS A 81 16.04 -29.16 2.04
C CYS A 81 17.49 -29.55 1.71
N MET A 82 18.36 -29.53 2.73
CA MET A 82 19.64 -30.22 2.65
C MET A 82 19.37 -31.74 2.56
N PRO A 83 20.07 -32.51 1.69
CA PRO A 83 21.31 -32.17 0.97
C PRO A 83 21.11 -31.66 -0.48
N THR A 84 19.88 -31.51 -0.97
CA THR A 84 19.59 -31.35 -2.41
C THR A 84 19.60 -29.92 -2.94
N ASN A 85 19.79 -28.90 -2.12
CA ASN A 85 19.66 -27.48 -2.51
C ASN A 85 18.37 -27.19 -3.34
N MET A 86 17.32 -27.99 -3.14
CA MET A 86 16.02 -27.76 -3.76
C MET A 86 15.32 -26.70 -2.92
N GLN A 87 14.92 -25.61 -3.58
CA GLN A 87 14.01 -24.65 -2.97
C GLN A 87 12.68 -25.38 -2.72
N ALA A 88 12.35 -25.65 -1.47
CA ALA A 88 11.06 -26.21 -1.12
C ALA A 88 9.96 -25.24 -1.57
N GLN A 89 8.88 -25.84 -2.04
CA GLN A 89 7.72 -25.11 -2.52
C GLN A 89 6.88 -24.72 -1.32
N ILE A 90 6.50 -23.45 -1.29
CA ILE A 90 5.63 -22.92 -0.27
C ILE A 90 4.24 -23.54 -0.46
N THR A 91 3.84 -24.42 0.46
CA THR A 91 2.56 -25.14 0.40
C THR A 91 1.41 -24.43 1.12
N ARG A 92 1.73 -23.41 1.93
CA ARG A 92 0.74 -22.67 2.72
C ARG A 92 -0.26 -21.95 1.82
N THR A 93 -1.51 -21.90 2.26
CA THR A 93 -2.60 -21.23 1.58
C THR A 93 -2.52 -19.72 1.75
N LYS A 94 -3.25 -19.00 0.89
CA LYS A 94 -3.37 -17.54 0.98
C LYS A 94 -3.98 -17.10 2.31
N ASP A 95 -5.03 -17.79 2.77
CA ASP A 95 -5.72 -17.45 4.02
C ASP A 95 -4.81 -17.65 5.23
N GLU A 96 -3.98 -18.69 5.25
CA GLU A 96 -2.95 -18.88 6.28
C GLU A 96 -1.92 -17.76 6.28
N ALA A 97 -1.46 -17.34 5.09
CA ALA A 97 -0.52 -16.22 4.97
C ALA A 97 -1.12 -14.89 5.47
N ILE A 98 -2.41 -14.65 5.19
CA ILE A 98 -3.15 -13.49 5.70
C ILE A 98 -3.29 -13.58 7.22
N ALA A 99 -3.66 -14.75 7.75
CA ALA A 99 -3.80 -14.97 9.19
C ALA A 99 -2.47 -14.72 9.92
N GLN A 100 -1.36 -15.16 9.35
CA GLN A 100 -0.01 -14.89 9.85
C GLN A 100 0.28 -13.38 9.87
N LEU A 101 0.07 -12.67 8.76
CA LEU A 101 0.27 -11.21 8.72
C LEU A 101 -0.61 -10.47 9.72
N ARG A 102 -1.88 -10.87 9.88
CA ARG A 102 -2.79 -10.27 10.87
C ARG A 102 -2.30 -10.48 12.30
N SER A 103 -1.72 -11.65 12.59
CA SER A 103 -1.10 -11.89 13.90
C SER A 103 0.08 -10.95 14.17
N TYR A 104 0.82 -10.56 13.12
CA TYR A 104 1.92 -9.60 13.23
C TYR A 104 1.41 -8.18 13.38
N GLN A 105 0.38 -7.82 12.60
CA GLN A 105 -0.31 -6.54 12.75
C GLN A 105 -0.86 -6.37 14.18
N ALA A 106 -1.40 -7.44 14.78
CA ALA A 106 -1.86 -7.44 16.17
C ALA A 106 -0.72 -7.27 17.19
N GLN A 107 0.45 -7.88 16.96
CA GLN A 107 1.64 -7.71 17.81
C GLN A 107 2.22 -6.28 17.72
N LEU A 108 2.17 -5.68 16.54
CA LEU A 108 2.66 -4.32 16.27
C LEU A 108 1.71 -3.23 16.76
N GLY A 109 0.41 -3.53 16.86
CA GLY A 109 -0.62 -2.56 17.20
C GLY A 109 -0.96 -1.61 16.04
N ALA A 110 -1.77 -0.59 16.32
CA ALA A 110 -2.29 0.33 15.30
C ALA A 110 -1.23 1.30 14.73
N GLN A 111 -0.20 1.63 15.50
CA GLN A 111 0.89 2.53 15.10
C GLN A 111 2.23 2.02 15.62
N PRO A 112 2.84 1.04 14.93
CA PRO A 112 4.14 0.53 15.33
C PRO A 112 5.23 1.57 15.09
N SER A 113 6.24 1.56 15.95
CA SER A 113 7.48 2.27 15.67
C SER A 113 8.24 1.58 14.54
N VAL A 114 8.99 2.35 13.75
CA VAL A 114 9.87 1.82 12.70
C VAL A 114 10.86 0.79 13.27
N ALA A 115 11.33 1.00 14.50
CA ALA A 115 12.20 0.07 15.19
C ALA A 115 11.50 -1.26 15.48
N ALA A 116 10.28 -1.25 16.03
CA ALA A 116 9.52 -2.47 16.30
C ALA A 116 9.20 -3.23 15.02
N PHE A 117 8.82 -2.53 13.94
CA PHE A 117 8.57 -3.16 12.64
C PHE A 117 9.84 -3.75 12.04
N SER A 118 10.96 -3.02 12.10
CA SER A 118 12.26 -3.46 11.61
C SER A 118 12.80 -4.66 12.39
N GLU A 119 12.63 -4.64 13.71
CA GLU A 119 13.01 -5.74 14.58
C GLU A 119 12.19 -6.97 14.27
N LEU A 120 10.86 -6.82 14.17
CA LEU A 120 9.96 -7.87 13.75
C LEU A 120 10.47 -8.41 12.40
N ALA A 121 10.53 -7.60 11.35
CA ALA A 121 11.01 -7.98 10.02
C ALA A 121 12.39 -8.68 10.02
N SER A 122 13.31 -8.26 10.88
CA SER A 122 14.63 -8.87 11.05
C SER A 122 14.55 -10.23 11.76
N GLN A 123 13.69 -10.39 12.76
CA GLN A 123 13.40 -11.68 13.39
C GLN A 123 12.84 -12.67 12.34
N PHE A 124 11.93 -12.22 11.46
CA PHE A 124 11.44 -13.05 10.34
C PHE A 124 12.49 -13.23 9.22
N SER A 125 13.57 -12.43 9.23
CA SER A 125 14.70 -12.53 8.29
C SER A 125 15.77 -13.55 8.69
N TYR A 126 15.87 -13.97 9.96
CA TYR A 126 17.02 -14.77 10.42
C TYR A 126 16.68 -16.20 10.88
N VAL A 127 15.43 -16.55 11.20
CA VAL A 127 15.18 -17.88 11.77
C VAL A 127 15.04 -18.96 10.68
N PRO A 128 15.74 -20.13 10.78
CA PRO A 128 15.41 -21.30 9.99
C PRO A 128 14.05 -21.86 10.46
N ALA A 129 13.15 -22.05 9.50
CA ALA A 129 11.92 -22.86 9.59
C ALA A 129 10.73 -22.40 10.47
N THR A 130 10.73 -21.30 11.22
CA THR A 130 9.59 -21.01 12.12
C THR A 130 8.82 -19.70 11.93
N ASN A 131 9.28 -18.72 11.11
CA ASN A 131 8.48 -17.50 10.91
C ASN A 131 8.85 -16.75 9.59
N PRO A 132 7.92 -16.59 8.62
CA PRO A 132 8.25 -16.20 7.24
C PRO A 132 8.28 -14.68 6.99
N SER A 133 9.42 -14.14 6.58
CA SER A 133 9.49 -13.00 5.66
C SER A 133 10.28 -13.46 4.43
N ASP A 134 9.61 -13.51 3.28
CA ASP A 134 10.08 -14.16 2.05
C ASP A 134 10.77 -13.18 1.07
N CYS A 135 11.02 -11.94 1.49
CA CYS A 135 11.71 -10.93 0.71
C CYS A 135 13.19 -10.81 1.10
N SER A 136 14.06 -10.47 0.14
CA SER A 136 15.48 -10.20 0.40
C SER A 136 15.71 -8.96 1.27
N SER A 137 14.74 -8.03 1.31
CA SER A 137 14.78 -6.83 2.17
C SER A 137 14.67 -7.15 3.66
N ALA A 138 14.31 -8.38 4.03
CA ALA A 138 14.25 -8.80 5.43
C ALA A 138 15.60 -8.58 6.15
N ARG A 139 16.73 -8.70 5.44
CA ARG A 139 18.09 -8.43 5.98
C ARG A 139 18.31 -6.98 6.42
N SER A 140 17.49 -6.06 5.92
CA SER A 140 17.50 -4.64 6.23
C SER A 140 16.26 -4.24 7.05
N GLY A 141 15.69 -5.18 7.82
CA GLY A 141 14.48 -4.92 8.59
C GLY A 141 13.24 -4.64 7.72
N GLY A 142 13.22 -5.20 6.50
CA GLY A 142 12.12 -5.01 5.56
C GLY A 142 12.16 -3.69 4.79
N ASP A 143 13.14 -2.81 5.03
CA ASP A 143 13.27 -1.52 4.33
C ASP A 143 13.53 -1.73 2.82
N LEU A 144 12.71 -1.08 2.00
CA LEU A 144 12.84 -1.10 0.54
C LEU A 144 13.60 0.11 0.00
N GLY A 145 13.97 1.07 0.86
CA GLY A 145 14.50 2.36 0.44
C GLY A 145 13.42 3.24 -0.18
N SER A 146 13.83 4.38 -0.74
CA SER A 146 12.91 5.31 -1.40
C SER A 146 12.58 4.83 -2.81
N PHE A 147 11.29 4.79 -3.15
CA PHE A 147 10.82 4.43 -4.47
C PHE A 147 9.76 5.40 -4.98
N GLY A 148 9.77 5.60 -6.30
CA GLY A 148 8.79 6.40 -7.02
C GLY A 148 7.68 5.55 -7.64
N ARG A 149 6.70 6.22 -8.26
CA ARG A 149 5.63 5.55 -8.99
C ARG A 149 6.17 4.75 -10.19
N GLY A 150 5.59 3.58 -10.45
CA GLY A 150 5.97 2.64 -11.50
C GLY A 150 7.13 1.71 -11.15
N GLN A 151 7.70 1.80 -9.94
CA GLN A 151 8.81 0.95 -9.51
C GLN A 151 8.37 -0.30 -8.75
N MET A 152 7.18 -0.27 -8.14
CA MET A 152 6.61 -1.38 -7.38
C MET A 152 5.36 -1.94 -8.07
N GLN A 153 4.86 -3.08 -7.61
CA GLN A 153 3.58 -3.61 -8.09
C GLN A 153 2.45 -2.63 -7.74
N ARG A 154 1.50 -2.43 -8.66
CA ARG A 154 0.40 -1.46 -8.52
C ARG A 154 -0.30 -1.48 -7.15
N PRO A 155 -0.80 -2.63 -6.64
CA PRO A 155 -1.47 -2.65 -5.33
C PRO A 155 -0.54 -2.27 -4.16
N PHE A 156 0.74 -2.62 -4.25
CA PHE A 156 1.74 -2.25 -3.24
C PHE A 156 2.00 -0.74 -3.25
N GLU A 157 2.19 -0.18 -4.44
CA GLU A 157 2.43 1.24 -4.62
C GLU A 157 1.24 2.08 -4.15
N GLU A 158 0.02 1.74 -4.58
CA GLU A 158 -1.18 2.46 -4.20
C GLU A 158 -1.35 2.50 -2.68
N ALA A 159 -1.13 1.37 -2.01
CA ALA A 159 -1.15 1.31 -0.55
C ALA A 159 -0.03 2.16 0.09
N ALA A 160 1.22 2.03 -0.38
CA ALA A 160 2.34 2.78 0.20
C ALA A 160 2.20 4.31 0.06
N PHE A 161 1.70 4.79 -1.08
CA PHE A 161 1.50 6.21 -1.34
C PHE A 161 0.25 6.78 -0.65
N ALA A 162 -0.75 5.95 -0.38
CA ALA A 162 -1.94 6.35 0.37
C ALA A 162 -1.68 6.49 1.88
N LEU A 163 -0.67 5.80 2.41
CA LEU A 163 -0.32 5.86 3.82
C LEU A 163 0.33 7.20 4.20
N PRO A 164 -0.03 7.79 5.36
CA PRO A 164 0.77 8.82 6.00
C PRO A 164 2.11 8.28 6.52
N VAL A 165 3.09 9.16 6.68
CA VAL A 165 4.40 8.79 7.26
C VAL A 165 4.21 8.28 8.69
N GLY A 166 4.79 7.11 8.98
CA GLY A 166 4.66 6.42 10.26
C GLY A 166 3.44 5.51 10.37
N GLN A 167 2.58 5.44 9.35
CA GLN A 167 1.41 4.56 9.36
C GLN A 167 1.67 3.23 8.64
N MET A 168 0.96 2.21 9.13
CA MET A 168 0.98 0.86 8.61
C MET A 168 -0.31 0.59 7.83
N SER A 169 -0.19 -0.11 6.70
CA SER A 169 -1.33 -0.55 5.90
C SER A 169 -2.04 -1.73 6.53
N ASP A 170 -3.23 -2.03 6.00
CA ASP A 170 -3.79 -3.36 6.09
C ASP A 170 -3.01 -4.36 5.21
N VAL A 171 -3.45 -5.62 5.20
CA VAL A 171 -2.84 -6.66 4.36
C VAL A 171 -3.08 -6.35 2.88
N VAL A 172 -1.99 -6.13 2.15
CA VAL A 172 -1.99 -5.83 0.72
C VAL A 172 -1.60 -7.08 -0.06
N GLU A 173 -2.40 -7.44 -1.04
CA GLU A 173 -2.15 -8.61 -1.88
C GLU A 173 -1.46 -8.21 -3.18
N THR A 174 -0.43 -8.95 -3.56
CA THR A 174 0.28 -8.76 -4.83
C THR A 174 0.58 -10.12 -5.47
N ASP A 175 1.07 -10.13 -6.71
CA ASP A 175 1.48 -11.38 -7.38
C ASP A 175 2.63 -12.07 -6.63
N SER A 176 3.34 -11.33 -5.78
CA SER A 176 4.44 -11.87 -4.97
C SER A 176 3.99 -12.53 -3.68
N GLY A 177 2.74 -12.33 -3.25
CA GLY A 177 2.21 -12.81 -1.98
C GLY A 177 1.44 -11.73 -1.24
N VAL A 178 1.34 -11.86 0.07
CA VAL A 178 0.67 -10.88 0.93
C VAL A 178 1.70 -10.03 1.67
N HIS A 179 1.41 -8.74 1.78
CA HIS A 179 2.31 -7.73 2.28
C HIS A 179 1.68 -6.93 3.42
N LEU A 180 2.50 -6.56 4.39
CA LEU A 180 2.18 -5.51 5.37
C LEU A 180 3.18 -4.38 5.15
N ILE A 181 2.71 -3.15 4.96
CA ILE A 181 3.53 -2.01 4.55
C ILE A 181 3.55 -0.98 5.68
N LEU A 182 4.73 -0.50 6.05
CA LEU A 182 4.92 0.63 6.96
C LEU A 182 5.61 1.75 6.19
N ARG A 183 4.95 2.90 6.05
CA ARG A 183 5.59 4.07 5.43
C ARG A 183 6.52 4.75 6.43
N THR A 184 7.78 4.91 6.07
CA THR A 184 8.82 5.53 6.90
C THR A 184 9.17 6.96 6.47
N ALA A 185 8.93 7.34 5.20
CA ALA A 185 9.04 8.71 4.68
C ALA A 185 8.09 8.95 3.49
#